data_AF-A0A6F9EH02-F1
#
_entry.id   AF-A0A6F9EH02-F1
#
_cell.length_a   1.000
_cell.length_b   1.000
_cell.length_c   1.000
_cell.angle_alpha   90.00
_cell.angle_beta   90.00
_cell.angle_gamma   90.00
#
_symmetry.space_group_name_H-M   'P 1'
#
loop_
_entity.id
_entity.type
_entity.pdbx_description
1 polymer ?
#
loop_
_entity_poly.entity_id
_entity_poly.type
_entity_poly.pdbx_seq_one_letter_code
_entity_poly.pdbx_strand_id
1 'polypeptide(L)'
;MDKTWQLQDAKNRLSELVNKAMRNGPQMITVRGKPAVVVVSVQEYERLAHPKASLVEFFRNSPLVGVELDVERLRDHPREAGL
;
A
#
# COMPACT_ATOMS: atom_id res chain seq x y z
N MET A 1 -9.44 -12.89 10.95
CA MET A 1 -8.05 -12.91 11.46
C MET A 1 -7.26 -14.10 10.90
N ASP A 2 -7.46 -14.44 9.62
CA ASP A 2 -7.11 -15.77 9.06
C ASP A 2 -6.05 -15.69 7.95
N LYS A 3 -5.08 -14.79 8.14
CA LYS A 3 -4.04 -14.46 7.14
C LYS A 3 -2.64 -14.84 7.61
N THR A 4 -2.48 -15.52 8.75
CA THR A 4 -1.18 -15.79 9.35
C THR A 4 -0.90 -17.29 9.40
N TRP A 5 0.25 -17.67 8.87
CA TRP A 5 0.71 -19.05 8.77
C TRP A 5 2.01 -19.19 9.56
N GLN A 6 2.22 -20.30 10.26
CA GLN A 6 3.57 -20.67 10.67
C GLN A 6 4.32 -21.24 9.46
N LEU A 7 5.64 -21.08 9.42
CA LEU A 7 6.46 -21.53 8.28
C LEU A 7 6.25 -23.03 7.96
N GLN A 8 6.13 -23.88 8.98
CA GLN A 8 5.87 -25.31 8.77
C GLN A 8 4.51 -25.58 8.10
N ASP A 9 3.47 -24.84 8.47
CA ASP A 9 2.12 -25.02 7.90
C ASP A 9 2.08 -24.50 6.47
N ALA A 10 2.73 -23.36 6.22
CA ALA A 10 2.90 -22.79 4.89
C ALA A 10 3.61 -23.76 3.94
N LYS A 11 4.67 -24.44 4.41
CA LYS A 11 5.38 -25.46 3.62
C LYS A 11 4.47 -26.64 3.28
N ASN A 12 3.71 -27.14 4.25
CA ASN A 12 2.84 -28.31 4.07
C ASN A 12 1.60 -28.02 3.21
N ARG A 13 1.14 -26.76 3.17
CA ARG A 13 -0.08 -26.32 2.47
C ARG A 13 0.20 -25.20 1.47
N LEU A 14 1.35 -25.25 0.79
CA LEU A 14 1.80 -24.17 -0.08
C LEU A 14 0.78 -23.84 -1.19
N SER A 15 0.17 -24.85 -1.80
CA SER A 15 -0.85 -24.64 -2.84
C SER A 15 -2.08 -23.90 -2.31
N GLU A 16 -2.50 -24.15 -1.07
CA GLU A 16 -3.60 -23.42 -0.46
C GLU A 16 -3.20 -21.99 -0.12
N LEU A 17 -1.99 -21.81 0.44
CA LEU A 17 -1.45 -20.49 0.75
C LEU A 17 -1.41 -19.61 -0.52
N VAL A 18 -0.90 -20.13 -1.63
CA VAL A 18 -0.85 -19.43 -2.92
C VAL A 18 -2.25 -19.08 -3.41
N ASN A 19 -3.17 -20.05 -3.34
CA ASN A 19 -4.57 -19.83 -3.71
C ASN A 19 -5.25 -18.73 -2.87
N LYS A 20 -5.01 -18.70 -1.54
CA LYS A 20 -5.51 -17.64 -0.67
C LYS A 20 -4.83 -16.30 -0.96
N ALA A 21 -3.53 -16.29 -1.27
CA ALA A 21 -2.82 -15.07 -1.67
C ALA A 21 -3.41 -14.45 -2.95
N MET A 22 -3.81 -15.30 -3.90
CA MET A 22 -4.44 -14.87 -5.15
C MET A 22 -5.89 -14.41 -4.98
N ARG A 23 -6.70 -15.12 -4.19
CA ARG A 23 -8.16 -14.88 -4.10
C ARG A 23 -8.58 -13.99 -2.93
N ASN A 24 -7.87 -14.08 -1.82
CA ASN A 24 -8.26 -13.46 -0.54
C ASN A 24 -7.28 -12.35 -0.12
N GLY A 25 -6.24 -12.11 -0.94
CA GLY A 25 -5.22 -11.08 -0.73
C GLY A 25 -4.06 -11.55 0.16
N PRO A 26 -3.23 -10.62 0.65
CA PRO A 26 -1.94 -10.92 1.29
C PRO A 26 -2.02 -11.94 2.43
N GLN A 27 -1.06 -12.86 2.48
CA GLN A 27 -0.91 -13.90 3.51
C GLN A 27 0.44 -13.75 4.21
N MET A 28 0.45 -13.65 5.52
CA MET A 28 1.65 -13.54 6.34
C MET A 28 2.17 -14.91 6.76
N ILE A 29 3.49 -15.10 6.69
CA ILE A 29 4.19 -16.24 7.28
C ILE A 29 5.00 -15.74 8.48
N THR A 30 4.96 -16.53 9.55
CA THR A 30 5.71 -16.32 10.78
C THR A 30 6.77 -17.40 10.95
N VAL A 31 7.90 -17.03 11.57
CA VAL A 31 8.96 -17.94 11.99
C VAL A 31 9.12 -17.79 13.50
N ARG A 32 8.93 -18.91 14.24
CA ARG A 32 8.95 -18.90 15.71
C ARG A 32 7.98 -17.86 16.30
N GLY A 33 6.78 -17.76 15.71
CA GLY A 33 5.75 -16.82 16.13
C GLY A 33 5.98 -15.35 15.76
N LYS A 34 7.10 -15.00 15.12
CA LYS A 34 7.37 -13.62 14.68
C LYS A 34 7.06 -13.45 13.20
N PRO A 35 6.41 -12.35 12.77
CA PRO A 35 6.24 -12.02 11.34
C PRO A 35 7.58 -12.07 10.60
N ALA A 36 7.62 -12.79 9.49
CA ALA A 36 8.86 -12.98 8.71
C ALA A 36 8.70 -12.53 7.26
N VAL A 37 7.65 -12.97 6.57
CA VAL A 37 7.39 -12.62 5.17
C VAL A 37 5.90 -12.49 4.90
N VAL A 38 5.53 -11.84 3.80
CA VAL A 38 4.16 -11.77 3.29
C VAL A 38 4.15 -12.26 1.84
N VAL A 39 3.25 -13.19 1.54
CA VAL A 39 2.96 -13.69 0.20
C VAL A 39 1.79 -12.91 -0.39
N VAL A 40 1.99 -12.38 -1.60
CA VAL A 40 0.98 -11.63 -2.36
C VAL A 40 0.90 -12.21 -3.78
N SER A 41 -0.21 -11.96 -4.48
CA SER A 41 -0.27 -12.26 -5.91
C SER A 41 0.71 -11.38 -6.68
N VAL A 42 1.16 -11.84 -7.85
CA VAL A 42 2.06 -11.07 -8.73
C VAL A 42 1.39 -9.74 -9.13
N GLN A 43 0.10 -9.77 -9.46
CA GLN A 43 -0.66 -8.56 -9.78
C GLN A 43 -0.65 -7.52 -8.65
N GLU A 44 -0.80 -7.98 -7.40
CA GLU A 44 -0.76 -7.09 -6.23
C GLU A 44 0.66 -6.57 -5.99
N TYR A 45 1.68 -7.41 -6.17
CA TYR A 45 3.07 -6.99 -6.12
C TYR A 45 3.38 -5.91 -7.16
N GLU A 46 2.98 -6.12 -8.42
CA GLU A 46 3.19 -5.16 -9.52
C GLU A 46 2.52 -3.82 -9.23
N ARG A 47 1.28 -3.84 -8.71
CA ARG A 47 0.54 -2.64 -8.31
C ARG A 47 1.24 -1.86 -7.19
N LEU A 48 1.88 -2.56 -6.25
CA LEU A 48 2.60 -1.95 -5.14
C LEU A 48 4.00 -1.48 -5.55
N ALA A 49 4.69 -2.24 -6.41
CA ALA A 49 6.03 -1.96 -6.89
C ALA A 49 6.06 -0.82 -7.93
N HIS A 50 4.96 -0.61 -8.65
CA HIS A 50 4.84 0.45 -9.66
C HIS A 50 3.73 1.43 -9.28
N PRO A 51 4.04 2.51 -8.55
CA PRO A 51 3.11 3.62 -8.38
C PRO A 51 2.68 4.14 -9.76
N LYS A 52 1.37 4.22 -10.00
CA LYS A 52 0.78 4.54 -11.32
C LYS A 52 1.27 5.84 -11.95
N ALA A 53 1.79 6.77 -11.14
CA ALA A 53 2.44 7.99 -11.56
C ALA A 53 3.31 8.49 -10.40
N SER A 54 4.44 9.14 -10.72
CA SER A 54 5.13 9.93 -9.70
C SER A 54 4.24 11.10 -9.26
N LEU A 55 4.45 11.63 -8.05
CA LEU A 55 3.73 12.82 -7.60
C LEU A 55 3.90 13.99 -8.59
N VAL A 56 5.08 14.11 -9.20
CA VAL A 56 5.37 15.11 -10.24
C VAL A 56 4.49 14.89 -11.48
N GLU A 57 4.39 13.65 -11.95
CA GLU A 57 3.58 13.29 -13.11
C GLU A 57 2.08 13.48 -12.84
N PHE A 58 1.62 13.18 -11.62
CA PHE A 58 0.26 13.50 -11.18
C PHE A 58 -0.04 15.00 -11.31
N PHE A 59 0.84 15.87 -10.81
CA PHE A 59 0.64 17.32 -10.91
C PHE A 59 0.75 17.83 -12.36
N ARG A 60 1.62 17.23 -13.19
CA ARG A 60 1.72 17.58 -14.62
C ARG A 60 0.48 17.19 -15.42
N ASN A 61 -0.15 16.06 -15.07
CA ASN A 61 -1.37 15.58 -15.72
C ASN A 61 -2.65 16.18 -15.11
N SER A 62 -2.53 17.02 -14.08
CA SER A 62 -3.67 17.68 -13.43
C SER A 62 -4.31 18.70 -14.37
N PRO A 63 -5.66 18.81 -14.41
CA PRO A 63 -6.35 19.91 -15.09
C PRO A 63 -5.97 21.31 -14.57
N LEU A 64 -5.32 21.38 -13.41
CA LEU A 64 -4.82 22.62 -12.81
C LEU A 64 -3.40 22.98 -13.30
N VAL A 65 -2.81 22.21 -14.21
CA VAL A 65 -1.51 22.55 -14.79
C VAL A 65 -1.60 23.90 -15.50
N GLY A 66 -0.64 24.79 -15.21
CA GLY A 66 -0.60 26.13 -15.79
C GLY A 66 -1.57 27.15 -15.19
N VAL A 67 -2.35 26.78 -14.16
CA VAL A 67 -3.11 27.76 -13.38
C VAL A 67 -2.14 28.65 -12.62
N GLU A 68 -2.39 29.95 -12.67
CA GLU A 68 -1.64 30.94 -11.91
C GLU A 68 -2.08 30.87 -10.44
N LEU A 69 -1.13 30.54 -9.56
CA LEU A 69 -1.37 30.48 -8.13
C LEU A 69 -0.83 31.75 -7.49
N ASP A 70 -1.66 32.40 -6.69
CA ASP A 70 -1.17 33.39 -5.75
C ASP A 70 -0.42 32.65 -4.63
N VAL A 71 0.91 32.67 -4.73
CA VAL A 71 1.83 32.02 -3.79
C VAL A 71 2.26 32.98 -2.68
N GLU A 72 1.66 34.17 -2.59
CA GLU A 72 1.90 35.04 -1.46
C GLU A 72 1.52 34.34 -0.16
N ARG A 73 2.47 34.35 0.78
CA ARG A 73 2.25 33.77 2.09
C ARG A 73 1.22 34.62 2.82
N LEU A 74 0.00 34.13 2.91
CA LEU A 74 -1.04 34.68 3.77
C LEU A 74 -0.50 34.82 5.21
N ARG A 75 -0.51 36.04 5.72
CA ARG A 75 -0.12 36.39 7.10
C ARG A 75 -1.33 36.37 8.05
N ASP A 76 -2.31 35.54 7.76
CA ASP A 76 -3.48 35.40 8.62
C ASP A 76 -3.14 34.66 9.90
N HIS A 77 -3.89 34.98 10.94
CA HIS A 77 -3.84 34.22 12.18
C HIS A 77 -4.42 32.81 11.95
N PRO A 78 -3.87 31.77 12.62
CA PRO A 78 -4.46 30.44 12.60
C PRO A 78 -5.95 30.52 12.95
N ARG A 79 -6.79 29.78 12.23
CA ARG A 79 -8.19 29.63 12.62
C ARG A 79 -8.23 28.93 13.98
N GLU A 80 -9.19 29.32 14.83
CA GLU A 80 -9.44 28.58 16.06
C GLU A 80 -9.71 27.11 15.69
N ALA A 81 -8.84 26.23 16.17
CA ALA A 81 -9.07 24.80 16.09
C ALA A 81 -10.16 24.49 17.12
N GLY A 82 -11.40 24.28 16.65
CA GLY A 82 -12.46 23.74 17.49
C GLY A 82 -12.04 22.35 17.96
N LEU A 83 -11.59 22.27 19.21
CA LEU A 83 -11.45 21.03 19.96
C LEU A 83 -12.81 20.65 20.57
#